data_AF-A0A2V8B7Z1-F1
#
_entry.id   AF-A0A2V8B7Z1-F1
#
_cell.length_a   1.000
_cell.length_b   1.000
_cell.length_c   1.000
_cell.angle_alpha   90.00
_cell.angle_beta   90.00
_cell.angle_gamma   90.00
#
_symmetry.space_group_name_H-M   'P 1'
#
loop_
_entity.id
_entity.type
_entity.pdbx_description
1 polymer ?
#
loop_
_entity_poly.entity_id
_entity_poly.type
_entity_poly.pdbx_seq_one_letter_code
_entity_poly.pdbx_strand_id
1 'polypeptide(L)'
;NQASLGIDVINLSLGHPITEPGAVDPLVQAVEALSRKRVVLVVAAGNWGRNPTTGLPAYAGITSPGNAPSAVTVGALDTKQTVTRTDDQVPVYSSRGPTWYDGVVKPDVVAPGHSLVSLAAIGSSLYTRFPEARVADGTGAVRYMRLS
;
A
#
# COMPACT_ATOMS: atom_id res chain seq x y z
N ASN A 1 -14.59 -13.70 14.29
CA ASN A 1 -14.59 -12.35 13.70
C ASN A 1 -15.62 -12.19 12.59
N GLN A 2 -15.60 -12.96 11.49
CA GLN A 2 -16.64 -12.80 10.45
C GLN A 2 -18.07 -13.02 11.00
N ALA A 3 -18.35 -14.17 11.61
CA ALA A 3 -19.68 -14.46 12.17
C ALA A 3 -20.08 -13.55 13.36
N SER A 4 -19.10 -13.00 14.07
CA SER A 4 -19.34 -12.22 15.29
C SER A 4 -19.35 -10.70 15.07
N LEU A 5 -18.65 -10.21 14.05
CA LEU A 5 -18.44 -8.79 13.77
C LEU A 5 -18.81 -8.39 12.33
N GLY A 6 -19.18 -9.34 11.47
CA GLY A 6 -19.56 -9.06 10.08
C GLY A 6 -18.41 -8.54 9.20
N ILE A 7 -17.19 -9.02 9.42
CA ILE A 7 -16.01 -8.56 8.65
C ILE A 7 -15.96 -9.26 7.30
N ASP A 8 -16.17 -8.49 6.23
CA ASP A 8 -16.10 -8.96 4.84
C ASP A 8 -14.85 -8.47 4.09
N VAL A 9 -14.17 -7.44 4.61
CA VAL A 9 -12.98 -6.84 3.98
C VAL A 9 -11.89 -6.62 5.02
N ILE A 10 -10.65 -6.94 4.66
CA ILE A 10 -9.45 -6.66 5.46
C ILE A 10 -8.45 -5.88 4.61
N ASN A 11 -7.97 -4.76 5.15
CA ASN A 11 -6.90 -3.95 4.54
C ASN A 11 -5.57 -4.21 5.25
N LEU A 12 -4.54 -4.53 4.48
CA LEU A 12 -3.18 -4.78 4.94
C LEU A 12 -2.23 -3.78 4.27
N SER A 13 -2.11 -2.59 4.87
CA SER A 13 -1.14 -1.56 4.47
C SER A 13 0.24 -1.85 5.07
N LEU A 14 0.76 -3.04 4.81
CA LEU A 14 2.02 -3.57 5.32
C LEU A 14 2.56 -4.64 4.38
N GLY A 15 3.82 -5.01 4.55
CA GLY A 15 4.42 -6.16 3.87
C GLY A 15 5.89 -6.32 4.16
N HIS A 16 6.45 -7.46 3.76
CA HIS A 16 7.88 -7.75 3.82
C HIS A 16 8.42 -8.21 2.45
N PRO A 17 9.75 -8.19 2.23
CA PRO A 17 10.34 -8.76 1.02
C PRO A 17 9.94 -10.22 0.84
N ILE A 18 9.67 -10.63 -0.40
CA ILE A 18 9.37 -12.03 -0.72
C ILE A 18 10.66 -12.84 -0.59
N THR A 19 10.69 -13.79 0.35
CA THR A 19 11.85 -14.66 0.63
C THR A 19 11.67 -16.09 0.14
N GLU A 20 10.46 -16.43 -0.31
CA GLU A 20 10.07 -17.79 -0.72
C GLU A 20 8.88 -17.76 -1.70
N PRO A 21 8.61 -18.85 -2.45
CA PRO A 21 7.43 -18.95 -3.30
C PRO A 21 6.13 -18.79 -2.51
N GLY A 22 5.11 -18.17 -3.11
CA GLY A 22 3.83 -17.89 -2.44
C GLY A 22 3.11 -19.15 -1.94
N ALA A 23 3.38 -20.32 -2.54
CA ALA A 23 2.82 -21.59 -2.09
C ALA A 23 3.27 -21.99 -0.66
N VAL A 24 4.44 -21.54 -0.21
CA VAL A 24 5.00 -21.86 1.11
C VAL A 24 5.07 -20.65 2.06
N ASP A 25 4.88 -19.43 1.55
CA ASP A 25 4.79 -18.22 2.35
C ASP A 25 3.56 -18.25 3.28
N PRO A 26 3.74 -18.18 4.61
CA PRO A 26 2.64 -18.29 5.56
C PRO A 26 1.63 -17.13 5.48
N LEU A 27 2.06 -15.91 5.11
CA LEU A 27 1.14 -14.78 4.94
C LEU A 27 0.31 -14.94 3.68
N VAL A 28 0.91 -15.45 2.60
CA VAL A 28 0.16 -15.78 1.38
C VAL A 28 -0.86 -16.88 1.64
N GLN A 29 -0.46 -17.96 2.33
CA GLN A 29 -1.39 -19.03 2.72
C GLN A 29 -2.55 -18.52 3.57
N ALA A 30 -2.29 -17.57 4.49
CA ALA A 30 -3.34 -16.94 5.30
C ALA A 30 -4.31 -16.12 4.45
N VAL A 31 -3.80 -15.33 3.49
CA VAL A 31 -4.63 -14.59 2.53
C VAL A 31 -5.51 -15.55 1.73
N GLU A 32 -4.93 -16.59 1.15
CA GLU A 32 -5.66 -17.58 0.35
C GLU A 32 -6.74 -18.30 1.20
N ALA A 33 -6.45 -18.61 2.45
CA ALA A 33 -7.41 -19.22 3.37
C ALA A 33 -8.58 -18.30 3.74
N LEU A 34 -8.32 -17.00 3.92
CA LEU A 34 -9.35 -16.00 4.19
C LEU A 34 -10.19 -15.70 2.95
N SER A 35 -9.57 -15.63 1.77
CA SER A 35 -10.27 -15.44 0.50
C SER A 35 -11.26 -16.57 0.22
N ARG A 36 -10.87 -17.83 0.47
CA ARG A 36 -11.79 -19.00 0.40
C ARG A 36 -12.99 -18.90 1.35
N LYS A 37 -12.91 -18.09 2.41
CA LYS A 37 -14.01 -17.79 3.34
C LYS A 37 -14.82 -16.54 2.93
N ARG A 38 -14.66 -16.06 1.69
CA ARG A 38 -15.34 -14.89 1.13
C ARG A 38 -14.98 -13.57 1.82
N VAL A 39 -13.79 -13.48 2.40
CA VAL A 39 -13.25 -12.21 2.88
C VAL A 39 -12.37 -11.61 1.78
N VAL A 40 -12.57 -10.36 1.43
CA VAL A 40 -11.73 -9.64 0.45
C VAL A 40 -10.49 -9.09 1.16
N LEU A 41 -9.31 -9.42 0.64
CA LEU A 41 -8.04 -8.88 1.14
C LEU A 41 -7.54 -7.80 0.19
N VAL A 42 -7.35 -6.58 0.72
CA VAL A 42 -6.70 -5.47 0.01
C VAL A 42 -5.31 -5.29 0.61
N VAL A 43 -4.27 -5.38 -0.20
CA VAL A 43 -2.87 -5.44 0.27
C VAL A 43 -2.03 -4.39 -0.44
N ALA A 44 -1.13 -3.73 0.29
CA ALA A 44 -0.18 -2.80 -0.33
C ALA A 44 0.83 -3.53 -1.23
N ALA A 45 1.13 -2.97 -2.40
CA ALA A 45 2.16 -3.49 -3.29
C ALA A 45 3.58 -3.37 -2.70
N GLY A 46 3.80 -2.40 -1.82
CA GLY A 46 5.09 -2.04 -1.25
C GLY A 46 5.67 -0.73 -1.80
N ASN A 47 6.71 -0.24 -1.13
CA ASN A 47 7.40 1.02 -1.46
C ASN A 47 8.84 0.78 -1.97
N TRP A 48 9.07 -0.35 -2.64
CA TRP A 48 10.39 -0.80 -3.12
C TRP A 48 10.55 -0.67 -4.64
N GLY A 49 9.73 0.17 -5.28
CA GLY A 49 9.75 0.38 -6.73
C GLY A 49 10.89 1.24 -7.25
N ARG A 50 11.88 1.59 -6.42
CA ARG A 50 12.98 2.51 -6.76
C ARG A 50 14.32 1.78 -6.68
N ASN A 51 15.14 1.91 -7.71
CA ASN A 51 16.53 1.50 -7.64
C ASN A 51 17.27 2.43 -6.65
N PRO A 52 17.91 1.89 -5.59
CA PRO A 52 18.52 2.71 -4.55
C PRO A 52 19.72 3.53 -5.06
N THR A 53 20.40 3.06 -6.12
CA THR A 53 21.57 3.70 -6.70
C THR A 53 21.19 4.78 -7.71
N THR A 54 20.29 4.47 -8.65
CA THR A 54 19.94 5.40 -9.74
C THR A 54 18.75 6.29 -9.42
N GLY A 55 17.93 5.90 -8.45
CA GLY A 55 16.66 6.55 -8.12
C GLY A 55 15.55 6.39 -9.15
N LEU A 56 15.80 5.63 -10.21
CA LEU A 56 14.83 5.34 -11.26
C LEU A 56 13.88 4.21 -10.85
N PRO A 57 12.73 4.08 -11.51
CA PRO A 57 11.85 2.93 -11.34
C PRO A 57 12.59 1.59 -11.49
N ALA A 58 12.33 0.68 -10.55
CA ALA A 58 12.76 -0.69 -10.52
C ALA A 58 11.55 -1.63 -10.56
N TYR A 59 11.79 -2.85 -11.00
CA TYR A 59 10.80 -3.93 -11.12
C TYR A 59 11.05 -4.99 -10.06
N ALA A 60 10.07 -5.88 -9.89
CA ALA A 60 10.08 -6.94 -8.89
C ALA A 60 10.18 -6.46 -7.43
N GLY A 61 9.53 -5.33 -7.14
CA GLY A 61 9.44 -4.76 -5.78
C GLY A 61 8.23 -5.20 -4.97
N ILE A 62 7.37 -6.08 -5.51
CA ILE A 62 6.13 -6.50 -4.83
C ILE A 62 6.47 -7.21 -3.52
N THR A 63 5.81 -6.83 -2.43
CA THR A 63 6.01 -7.43 -1.10
C THR A 63 5.00 -8.53 -0.80
N SER A 64 5.34 -9.46 0.08
CA SER A 64 4.37 -10.38 0.70
C SER A 64 3.53 -9.65 1.76
N PRO A 65 2.21 -9.88 1.84
CA PRO A 65 1.41 -10.88 1.08
C PRO A 65 0.77 -10.35 -0.21
N GLY A 66 1.23 -9.23 -0.76
CA GLY A 66 0.74 -8.65 -2.02
C GLY A 66 1.06 -9.49 -3.26
N ASN A 67 1.87 -10.55 -3.12
CA ASN A 67 2.09 -11.57 -4.14
C ASN A 67 1.03 -12.67 -4.17
N ALA A 68 0.11 -12.72 -3.19
CA ALA A 68 -0.97 -13.68 -3.19
C ALA A 68 -1.88 -13.49 -4.42
N PRO A 69 -2.16 -14.54 -5.22
CA PRO A 69 -3.05 -14.44 -6.37
C PRO A 69 -4.45 -13.94 -6.02
N SER A 70 -4.99 -14.32 -4.86
CA SER A 70 -6.35 -13.95 -4.44
C SER A 70 -6.45 -12.58 -3.74
N ALA A 71 -5.34 -11.92 -3.42
CA ALA A 71 -5.34 -10.57 -2.89
C ALA A 71 -5.58 -9.52 -3.99
N VAL A 72 -6.27 -8.44 -3.64
CA VAL A 72 -6.27 -7.21 -4.42
C VAL A 72 -5.08 -6.36 -3.96
N THR A 73 -4.01 -6.41 -4.73
CA THR A 73 -2.76 -5.70 -4.48
C THR A 73 -2.80 -4.33 -5.11
N VAL A 74 -2.56 -3.30 -4.30
CA VAL A 74 -2.75 -1.89 -4.68
C VAL A 74 -1.42 -1.16 -4.68
N GLY A 75 -1.05 -0.58 -5.83
CA GLY A 75 0.05 0.36 -5.96
C GLY A 75 -0.37 1.81 -5.69
N ALA A 76 0.60 2.70 -5.54
CA ALA A 76 0.33 4.12 -5.34
C ALA A 76 0.19 4.87 -6.68
N LEU A 77 -0.63 5.90 -6.68
CA LEU A 77 -0.78 6.89 -7.73
C LEU A 77 -0.58 8.28 -7.11
N ASP A 78 0.23 9.09 -7.76
CA ASP A 78 0.36 10.52 -7.48
C ASP A 78 -0.59 11.28 -8.40
N THR A 79 -1.65 11.81 -7.80
CA THR A 79 -2.70 12.54 -8.52
C THR A 79 -2.35 14.00 -8.77
N LYS A 80 -1.13 14.44 -8.37
CA LYS A 80 -0.70 15.84 -8.39
C LYS A 80 -1.62 16.82 -7.66
N GLN A 81 -2.61 16.30 -6.92
CA GLN A 81 -3.72 17.05 -6.35
C GLN A 81 -4.46 17.92 -7.39
N THR A 82 -4.49 17.48 -8.64
CA THR A 82 -5.19 18.15 -9.74
C THR A 82 -6.55 17.50 -9.99
N VAL A 83 -7.46 18.24 -10.65
CA VAL A 83 -8.78 17.71 -11.03
C VAL A 83 -8.67 16.75 -12.22
N THR A 84 -7.72 17.02 -13.12
CA THR A 84 -7.48 16.23 -14.32
C THR A 84 -6.60 15.04 -13.98
N ARG A 85 -6.82 13.91 -14.63
CA ARG A 85 -5.96 12.72 -14.47
C ARG A 85 -4.80 12.66 -15.46
N THR A 86 -4.66 13.68 -16.31
CA THR A 86 -3.71 13.70 -17.43
C THR A 86 -2.26 13.82 -16.97
N ASP A 87 -2.04 14.32 -15.75
CA ASP A 87 -0.74 14.46 -15.10
C ASP A 87 -0.53 13.45 -13.95
N ASP A 88 -1.47 12.54 -13.74
CA ASP A 88 -1.36 11.46 -12.75
C ASP A 88 -0.22 10.51 -13.12
N GLN A 89 0.61 10.16 -12.14
CA GLN A 89 1.77 9.30 -12.35
C GLN A 89 1.90 8.27 -11.24
N VAL A 90 2.33 7.06 -11.58
CA VAL A 90 2.74 6.08 -10.57
C VAL A 90 4.09 6.54 -10.00
N PRO A 91 4.17 6.90 -8.71
CA PRO A 91 5.39 7.44 -8.13
C PRO A 91 6.51 6.39 -8.16
N VAL A 92 7.76 6.86 -8.14
CA VAL A 92 8.93 5.97 -8.28
C VAL A 92 9.00 4.92 -7.17
N TYR A 93 8.59 5.26 -5.94
CA TYR A 93 8.62 4.32 -4.82
C TYR A 93 7.59 3.20 -4.93
N SER A 94 6.48 3.39 -5.65
CA SER A 94 5.43 2.36 -5.76
C SER A 94 6.01 1.10 -6.35
N SER A 95 5.94 -0.02 -5.62
CA SER A 95 6.43 -1.30 -6.09
C SER A 95 5.76 -1.71 -7.41
N ARG A 96 6.56 -2.35 -8.28
CA ARG A 96 6.16 -2.84 -9.59
C ARG A 96 6.46 -4.33 -9.66
N GLY A 97 5.59 -5.08 -10.32
CA GLY A 97 5.80 -6.50 -10.58
C GLY A 97 6.91 -6.77 -11.61
N PRO A 98 7.05 -8.02 -12.05
CA PRO A 98 6.31 -9.19 -11.55
C PRO A 98 6.70 -9.56 -10.11
N THR A 99 5.96 -10.46 -9.45
CA THR A 99 6.34 -10.97 -8.14
C THR A 99 7.63 -11.79 -8.23
N TRP A 100 8.43 -11.79 -7.15
CA TRP A 100 9.59 -12.67 -7.05
C TRP A 100 9.15 -14.15 -6.94
N TYR A 101 10.02 -15.08 -7.37
CA TYR A 101 9.77 -16.52 -7.54
C TYR A 101 8.70 -16.92 -8.57
N ASP A 102 7.47 -16.43 -8.40
CA ASP A 102 6.30 -16.93 -9.13
C ASP A 102 6.00 -16.15 -10.42
N GLY A 103 6.61 -14.99 -10.62
CA GLY A 103 6.49 -14.22 -11.87
C GLY A 103 5.09 -13.65 -12.13
N VAL A 104 4.26 -13.51 -11.09
CA VAL A 104 2.86 -13.09 -11.22
C VAL A 104 2.77 -11.58 -11.47
N VAL A 105 1.83 -11.17 -12.32
CA VAL A 105 1.55 -9.75 -12.57
C VAL A 105 0.87 -9.14 -11.35
N LYS A 106 1.54 -8.18 -10.71
CA LYS A 106 1.06 -7.33 -9.61
C LYS A 106 1.71 -5.93 -9.73
N PRO A 107 1.14 -4.86 -9.18
CA PRO A 107 -0.17 -4.80 -8.50
C PRO A 107 -1.33 -5.00 -9.47
N ASP A 108 -2.53 -5.29 -8.95
CA ASP A 108 -3.75 -5.43 -9.75
C ASP A 108 -4.31 -4.07 -10.17
N VAL A 109 -4.25 -3.11 -9.25
CA VAL A 109 -4.74 -1.74 -9.45
C VAL A 109 -3.81 -0.73 -8.79
N VAL A 110 -3.98 0.54 -9.15
CA VAL A 110 -3.37 1.67 -8.46
C VAL A 110 -4.46 2.58 -7.89
N ALA A 111 -4.16 3.23 -6.77
CA ALA A 111 -5.05 4.19 -6.14
C ALA A 111 -4.26 5.42 -5.68
N PRO A 112 -4.90 6.59 -5.48
CA PRO A 112 -4.25 7.75 -4.88
C PRO A 112 -3.52 7.33 -3.60
N GLY A 113 -2.21 7.59 -3.55
CA GLY A 113 -1.33 7.09 -2.49
C GLY A 113 -0.10 7.97 -2.25
N HIS A 114 -0.10 9.18 -2.81
CA HIS A 114 0.95 10.16 -2.63
C HIS A 114 0.38 11.43 -2.00
N SER A 115 1.03 11.92 -0.96
CA SER A 115 0.69 13.20 -0.32
C SER A 115 -0.77 13.29 0.12
N LEU A 116 -1.34 12.18 0.60
CA LEU A 116 -2.71 12.14 1.09
C LEU A 116 -2.82 12.79 2.46
N VAL A 117 -3.84 13.62 2.66
CA VAL A 117 -4.19 14.17 3.96
C VAL A 117 -5.09 13.18 4.69
N SER A 118 -4.70 12.77 5.89
CA SER A 118 -5.49 11.89 6.75
C SER A 118 -5.35 12.27 8.22
N LEU A 119 -6.09 11.59 9.09
CA LEU A 119 -6.09 11.81 10.53
C LEU A 119 -4.67 11.64 11.10
N ALA A 120 -4.26 12.59 11.93
CA ALA A 120 -2.99 12.52 12.63
C ALA A 120 -3.14 11.81 13.98
N ALA A 121 -2.21 10.91 14.30
CA ALA A 121 -2.03 10.45 15.66
C ALA A 121 -1.25 11.52 16.46
N ILE A 122 -1.98 12.40 17.15
CA ILE A 122 -1.39 13.50 17.95
C ILE A 122 -0.43 12.92 18.99
N GLY A 123 0.79 13.43 19.02
CA GLY A 123 1.86 12.97 19.92
C GLY A 123 2.69 11.79 19.39
N SER A 124 2.35 11.21 18.24
CA SER A 124 3.19 10.19 17.59
C SER A 124 4.55 10.76 17.16
N SER A 125 5.53 9.86 16.95
CA SER A 125 6.87 10.24 16.46
C SER A 125 6.79 11.03 15.14
N LEU A 126 5.96 10.58 14.19
CA LEU A 126 5.74 11.29 12.93
C LEU A 126 5.16 12.68 13.17
N TYR A 127 4.11 12.78 14.00
CA TYR A 127 3.47 14.06 14.28
C TYR A 127 4.42 15.06 14.92
N THR A 128 5.24 14.61 15.87
CA THR A 128 6.16 15.47 16.63
C THR A 128 7.37 15.89 15.82
N ARG A 129 7.96 14.99 15.02
CA ARG A 129 9.21 15.24 14.27
C ARG A 129 9.01 15.97 12.96
N PHE A 130 7.81 15.90 12.35
CA PHE A 130 7.52 16.50 11.05
C PHE A 130 6.38 17.53 11.16
N PRO A 131 6.59 18.68 11.82
CA PRO A 131 5.58 19.73 11.94
C PRO A 131 5.10 20.28 10.59
N GLU A 132 5.95 20.28 9.57
CA GLU A 132 5.65 20.69 8.19
C GLU A 132 4.64 19.79 7.49
N ALA A 133 4.53 18.53 7.92
CA ALA A 133 3.57 17.57 7.40
C ALA A 133 2.17 17.74 8.02
N ARG A 134 2.02 18.62 9.02
CA ARG A 134 0.73 18.82 9.71
C ARG A 134 -0.20 19.70 8.89
N VAL A 135 -1.49 19.38 8.93
CA VAL A 135 -2.53 20.09 8.19
C VAL A 135 -3.63 20.51 9.17
N ALA A 136 -4.00 21.81 9.10
CA ALA A 136 -5.10 22.37 9.86
C ALA A 136 -6.45 22.08 9.16
N ASP A 137 -7.50 21.92 9.96
CA ASP A 137 -8.87 21.87 9.44
C ASP A 137 -9.46 23.26 9.19
N GLY A 138 -10.71 23.32 8.73
CA GLY A 138 -11.40 24.58 8.46
C GLY A 138 -11.60 25.49 9.69
N THR A 139 -11.34 25.00 10.90
CA THR A 139 -11.40 25.78 12.15
C THR A 139 -10.02 26.23 12.62
N GLY A 140 -8.95 25.84 11.92
CA GLY A 140 -7.56 26.10 12.31
C GLY A 140 -6.97 25.04 13.25
N ALA A 141 -7.71 23.99 13.61
CA ALA A 141 -7.21 22.94 14.48
C ALA A 141 -6.30 21.97 13.71
N VAL A 142 -5.10 21.72 14.24
CA VAL A 142 -4.09 20.87 13.60
C VAL A 142 -4.33 19.41 13.95
N ARG A 143 -5.20 18.75 13.19
CA ARG A 143 -5.68 17.38 13.45
C ARG A 143 -5.32 16.37 12.36
N TYR A 144 -4.71 16.84 11.28
CA TYR A 144 -4.41 16.04 10.10
C TYR A 144 -2.91 16.05 9.80
N MET A 145 -2.47 15.05 9.04
CA MET A 145 -1.12 14.99 8.47
C MET A 145 -1.19 14.61 7.00
N ARG A 146 -0.25 15.14 6.24
CA ARG A 146 0.03 14.78 4.86
C ARG A 146 1.29 13.94 4.80
N LEU A 147 1.19 12.71 4.29
CA LEU A 147 2.31 11.77 4.25
C LEU A 147 2.62 11.34 2.80
N SER A 148 3.91 11.15 2.51
CA SER A 148 4.44 10.64 1.24
C SER A 148 5.80 10.01 1.43
#